data_AF-A0A7C5ML85-F1
#
_entry.id   AF-A0A7C5ML85-F1
#
_cell.length_a   1.000
_cell.length_b   1.000
_cell.length_c   1.000
_cell.angle_alpha   90.00
_cell.angle_beta   90.00
_cell.angle_gamma   90.00
#
_symmetry.space_group_name_H-M   'P 1'
#
loop_
_entity.id
_entity.type
_entity.pdbx_description
1 polymer ?
#
loop_
_entity_poly.entity_id
_entity_poly.type
_entity_poly.pdbx_seq_one_letter_code
_entity_poly.pdbx_strand_id
1 'polypeptide(L)'
;MTFRREADFLGCREIPSDAYYGIHTLRAAENFAVTGLRVHPELIRALGCVKQAAAETNLSLGLLEPKIGNAIIQAASEVASGAFSDQFIVDALQGGAGTSTNMNVNEVIANRAIELLGGKKGDYRLVHPLDHVNLSQSTNDVYPTALRIAAIKLLTGLSEACAHLQGALQAKEAEFAGILKLGRTEMQDAVPITLGQEFSAWADAVARDRWRLYKVEE
;
A
#
# COMPACT_ATOMS: atom_id res chain seq x y z
N MET A 1 -19.42 25.20 3.26
CA MET A 1 -18.15 24.49 3.48
C MET A 1 -17.13 25.51 3.93
N THR A 2 -16.38 25.24 5.00
CA THR A 2 -15.29 26.09 5.47
C THR A 2 -13.99 25.65 4.80
N PHE A 3 -13.15 26.61 4.42
CA PHE A 3 -11.88 26.37 3.75
C PHE A 3 -10.74 26.97 4.56
N ARG A 4 -9.56 26.36 4.46
CA ARG A 4 -8.29 26.93 4.89
C ARG A 4 -7.46 27.28 3.66
N ARG A 5 -6.63 28.30 3.77
CA ARG A 5 -5.73 28.73 2.69
C ARG A 5 -4.33 28.19 2.96
N GLU A 6 -3.80 27.46 2.00
CA GLU A 6 -2.40 27.02 2.00
C GLU A 6 -1.64 27.67 0.84
N ALA A 7 -0.32 27.74 0.95
CA ALA A 7 0.55 28.33 -0.04
C ALA A 7 1.79 27.46 -0.26
N ASP A 8 2.19 27.33 -1.51
CA ASP A 8 3.46 26.74 -1.96
C ASP A 8 4.15 27.71 -2.93
N PHE A 9 5.24 27.28 -3.55
CA PHE A 9 5.98 28.09 -4.53
C PHE A 9 5.16 28.47 -5.77
N LEU A 10 4.06 27.77 -6.06
CA LEU A 10 3.16 28.04 -7.18
C LEU A 10 1.97 28.94 -6.79
N GLY A 11 1.97 29.44 -5.55
CA GLY A 11 0.95 30.35 -5.04
C GLY A 11 -0.02 29.69 -4.07
N CYS A 12 -1.21 30.26 -3.92
CA CYS A 12 -2.17 29.81 -2.92
C CYS A 12 -3.29 28.94 -3.49
N ARG A 13 -3.85 28.07 -2.65
CA ARG A 13 -5.08 27.31 -2.90
C ARG A 13 -5.95 27.26 -1.65
N GLU A 14 -7.25 27.07 -1.87
CA GLU A 14 -8.22 26.80 -0.82
C GLU A 14 -8.41 25.30 -0.68
N ILE A 15 -8.36 24.81 0.57
CA ILE A 15 -8.47 23.39 0.91
C ILE A 15 -9.61 23.25 1.91
N PRO A 16 -10.50 22.25 1.78
CA PRO A 16 -11.55 22.00 2.77
C PRO A 16 -10.96 21.92 4.18
N SER A 17 -11.57 22.59 5.16
CA SER A 17 -11.01 22.70 6.51
C SER A 17 -10.90 21.37 7.26
N ASP A 18 -11.71 20.39 6.86
CA ASP A 18 -11.78 19.02 7.37
C ASP A 18 -10.77 18.07 6.72
N ALA A 19 -10.28 18.39 5.51
CA ALA A 19 -9.29 17.57 4.80
C ALA A 19 -7.95 17.51 5.53
N TYR A 20 -7.34 16.33 5.60
CA TYR A 20 -5.99 16.14 6.13
C TYR A 20 -4.91 16.31 5.05
N TYR A 21 -5.23 16.12 3.77
CA TYR A 21 -4.29 16.43 2.69
C TYR A 21 -4.07 17.94 2.54
N GLY A 22 -2.96 18.34 1.93
CA GLY A 22 -2.54 19.73 1.76
C GLY A 22 -2.49 20.18 0.30
N ILE A 23 -1.84 21.31 0.07
CA ILE A 23 -1.80 21.99 -1.23
C ILE A 23 -1.15 21.14 -2.33
N HIS A 24 -0.08 20.39 -2.03
CA HIS A 24 0.59 19.58 -3.03
C HIS A 24 -0.29 18.43 -3.50
N THR A 25 -1.03 17.81 -2.57
CA THR A 25 -2.02 16.77 -2.91
C THR A 25 -3.14 17.32 -3.77
N LEU A 26 -3.71 18.46 -3.40
CA LEU A 26 -4.80 19.07 -4.16
C LEU A 26 -4.36 19.34 -5.60
N ARG A 27 -3.18 19.95 -5.79
CA ARG A 27 -2.63 20.19 -7.12
C ARG A 27 -2.38 18.90 -7.89
N ALA A 28 -1.87 17.86 -7.24
CA ALA A 28 -1.67 16.58 -7.90
C ALA A 28 -2.99 15.94 -8.33
N ALA A 29 -4.03 16.01 -7.50
CA ALA A 29 -5.36 15.53 -7.85
C ALA A 29 -5.95 16.30 -9.05
N GLU A 30 -5.74 17.62 -9.11
CA GLU A 30 -6.14 18.46 -10.25
C GLU A 30 -5.33 18.14 -11.53
N ASN A 31 -4.02 17.94 -11.39
CA ASN A 31 -3.11 17.68 -12.52
C ASN A 31 -3.27 16.28 -13.12
N PHE A 32 -3.68 15.29 -12.32
CA PHE A 32 -3.67 13.88 -12.69
C PHE A 32 -5.05 13.21 -12.56
N ALA A 33 -6.12 13.87 -13.02
CA ALA A 33 -7.46 13.27 -13.10
C ALA A 33 -7.60 12.34 -14.33
N VAL A 34 -6.83 11.24 -14.35
CA VAL A 34 -6.72 10.36 -15.53
C VAL A 34 -7.72 9.22 -15.52
N THR A 35 -7.77 8.45 -14.44
CA THR A 35 -8.56 7.20 -14.36
C THR A 35 -9.68 7.28 -13.34
N GLY A 36 -9.53 8.14 -12.33
CA GLY A 36 -10.40 8.17 -11.16
C GLY A 36 -10.09 7.05 -10.15
N LEU A 37 -9.09 6.19 -10.44
CA LEU A 37 -8.64 5.17 -9.50
C LEU A 37 -7.66 5.77 -8.51
N ARG A 38 -7.89 5.54 -7.22
CA ARG A 38 -6.94 5.91 -6.16
C ARG A 38 -5.76 4.95 -6.13
N VAL A 39 -4.66 5.41 -5.55
CA VAL A 39 -3.51 4.56 -5.21
C VAL A 39 -3.96 3.37 -4.34
N HIS A 40 -3.42 2.19 -4.61
CA HIS A 40 -3.80 0.96 -3.91
C HIS A 40 -3.59 1.10 -2.37
N PRO A 41 -4.56 0.72 -1.53
CA PRO A 41 -4.49 0.92 -0.07
C PRO A 41 -3.25 0.32 0.60
N GLU A 42 -2.79 -0.86 0.15
CA GLU A 42 -1.56 -1.44 0.71
C GLU A 42 -0.30 -0.61 0.46
N LEU A 43 -0.23 0.15 -0.65
CA LEU A 43 0.89 1.05 -0.88
C LEU A 43 0.85 2.23 0.09
N ILE A 44 -0.35 2.74 0.41
CA ILE A 44 -0.53 3.80 1.41
C ILE A 44 -0.14 3.29 2.80
N ARG A 45 -0.59 2.09 3.18
CA ARG A 45 -0.20 1.46 4.45
C ARG A 45 1.32 1.28 4.54
N ALA A 46 1.95 0.81 3.47
CA ALA A 46 3.40 0.65 3.40
C ALA A 46 4.14 2.00 3.50
N LEU A 47 3.64 3.06 2.85
CA LEU A 47 4.19 4.41 3.03
C LEU A 47 4.06 4.87 4.48
N GLY A 48 2.93 4.60 5.14
CA GLY A 48 2.76 4.82 6.58
C GLY A 48 3.84 4.13 7.42
N CYS A 49 4.13 2.85 7.15
CA CYS A 49 5.21 2.11 7.81
C CYS A 49 6.58 2.76 7.59
N VAL A 50 6.89 3.19 6.36
CA VAL A 50 8.16 3.88 6.06
C VAL A 50 8.28 5.20 6.82
N LYS A 51 7.21 6.00 6.87
CA LYS A 51 7.19 7.27 7.61
C LYS A 51 7.32 7.06 9.11
N GLN A 52 6.70 6.01 9.66
CA GLN A 52 6.86 5.64 11.05
C GLN A 52 8.32 5.29 11.36
N ALA A 53 8.93 4.39 10.58
CA ALA A 53 10.32 3.97 10.78
C ALA A 53 11.31 5.14 10.64
N ALA A 54 11.09 6.03 9.67
CA ALA A 54 11.91 7.22 9.49
C ALA A 54 11.79 8.19 10.68
N ALA A 55 10.57 8.42 11.19
CA ALA A 55 10.34 9.27 12.35
C ALA A 55 10.96 8.70 13.63
N GLU A 56 10.83 7.39 13.88
CA GLU A 56 11.48 6.67 14.99
C GLU A 56 13.01 6.80 14.92
N THR A 57 13.58 6.60 13.73
CA THR A 57 15.03 6.71 13.50
C THR A 57 15.52 8.14 13.72
N ASN A 58 14.87 9.13 13.11
CA ASN A 58 15.23 10.54 13.27
C ASN A 58 15.10 11.00 14.73
N LEU A 59 14.08 10.51 15.46
CA LEU A 59 13.94 10.76 16.90
C LEU A 59 15.10 10.15 17.70
N SER A 60 15.48 8.90 17.43
CA SER A 60 16.61 8.25 18.12
C SER A 60 17.96 8.92 17.86
N LEU A 61 18.11 9.57 16.70
CA LEU A 61 19.30 10.33 16.32
C LEU A 61 19.26 11.78 16.84
N GLY A 62 18.18 12.18 17.52
CA GLY A 62 18.01 13.55 18.04
C GLY A 62 17.75 14.60 16.97
N LEU A 63 17.36 14.19 15.76
CA LEU A 63 17.05 15.09 14.63
C LEU A 63 15.62 15.63 14.68
N LEU A 64 14.74 15.01 15.46
CA LEU A 64 13.38 15.48 15.74
C LEU A 64 13.20 15.79 17.22
N GLU A 65 12.52 16.90 17.52
CA GLU A 65 12.09 17.19 18.89
C GLU A 65 11.15 16.07 19.37
N PRO A 66 11.32 15.54 20.61
CA PRO A 66 10.51 14.42 21.10
C PRO A 66 9.00 14.61 21.00
N LYS A 67 8.49 15.82 21.22
CA LYS A 67 7.06 16.09 21.13
C LYS A 67 6.54 15.94 19.69
N ILE A 68 7.27 16.49 18.71
CA ILE A 68 6.94 16.40 17.28
C ILE A 68 7.12 14.97 16.79
N GLY A 69 8.26 14.34 17.11
CA GLY A 69 8.58 12.98 16.70
C GLY A 69 7.51 11.98 17.14
N ASN A 70 7.09 12.00 18.40
CA ASN A 70 6.06 11.10 18.91
C ASN A 70 4.69 11.32 18.23
N ALA A 71 4.31 12.57 17.94
CA ALA A 71 3.07 12.87 17.22
C ALA A 71 3.10 12.35 15.77
N ILE A 72 4.25 12.46 15.08
CA ILE A 72 4.44 11.92 13.73
C ILE A 72 4.40 10.39 13.74
N ILE A 73 5.07 9.73 14.70
CA ILE A 73 5.07 8.27 14.84
C ILE A 73 3.65 7.76 15.02
N GLN A 74 2.87 8.39 15.91
CA GLN A 74 1.47 8.03 16.11
C GLN A 74 0.64 8.22 14.83
N ALA A 75 0.72 9.39 14.19
CA ALA A 75 -0.01 9.68 12.96
C ALA A 75 0.36 8.72 11.81
N ALA A 76 1.66 8.40 11.66
CA ALA A 76 2.15 7.45 10.66
C ALA A 76 1.66 6.02 10.94
N SER A 77 1.60 5.61 12.21
CA SER A 77 1.05 4.32 12.62
C SER A 77 -0.45 4.21 12.31
N GLU A 78 -1.22 5.28 12.54
CA GLU A 78 -2.64 5.33 12.16
C GLU A 78 -2.80 5.15 10.64
N VAL A 79 -1.99 5.82 9.82
CA VAL A 79 -1.98 5.61 8.35
C VAL A 79 -1.56 4.19 7.98
N ALA A 80 -0.54 3.63 8.63
CA ALA A 80 -0.08 2.26 8.40
C ALA A 80 -1.17 1.22 8.72
N SER A 81 -2.05 1.51 9.68
CA SER A 81 -3.23 0.68 10.00
C SER A 81 -4.39 0.82 9.00
N GLY A 82 -4.33 1.80 8.11
CA GLY A 82 -5.36 2.08 7.10
C GLY A 82 -6.37 3.16 7.50
N ALA A 83 -6.10 3.95 8.54
CA ALA A 83 -6.89 5.14 8.83
C ALA A 83 -6.75 6.20 7.74
N PHE A 84 -7.68 7.16 7.71
CA PHE A 84 -7.70 8.29 6.75
C PHE A 84 -7.77 7.88 5.27
N SER A 85 -8.32 6.70 4.97
CA SER A 85 -8.36 6.16 3.60
C SER A 85 -8.98 7.10 2.56
N ASP A 86 -9.92 7.96 2.97
CA ASP A 86 -10.59 8.97 2.17
C ASP A 86 -9.73 10.22 1.88
N GLN A 87 -8.60 10.38 2.58
CA GLN A 87 -7.69 11.53 2.48
C GLN A 87 -6.57 11.31 1.46
N PHE A 88 -6.47 10.11 0.88
CA PHE A 88 -5.50 9.77 -0.16
C PHE A 88 -6.14 9.91 -1.53
N ILE A 89 -6.13 11.13 -2.05
CA ILE A 89 -6.92 11.53 -3.22
C ILE A 89 -6.13 11.57 -4.52
N VAL A 90 -4.85 11.21 -4.53
CA VAL A 90 -4.08 11.20 -5.78
C VAL A 90 -4.46 9.97 -6.63
N ASP A 91 -4.55 10.16 -7.94
CA ASP A 91 -4.77 9.08 -8.91
C ASP A 91 -3.58 8.11 -8.96
N ALA A 92 -3.86 6.84 -9.19
CA ALA A 92 -2.85 5.80 -9.33
C ALA A 92 -1.88 6.05 -10.50
N LEU A 93 -2.35 6.70 -11.58
CA LEU A 93 -1.54 7.04 -12.76
C LEU A 93 -0.94 8.46 -12.70
N GLN A 94 -0.65 8.95 -11.51
CA GLN A 94 0.08 10.22 -11.35
C GLN A 94 1.44 10.23 -12.08
N GLY A 95 1.84 11.42 -12.53
CA GLY A 95 3.22 11.67 -12.96
C GLY A 95 4.20 11.84 -11.77
N GLY A 96 5.49 11.99 -12.10
CA GLY A 96 6.50 12.40 -11.11
C GLY A 96 7.02 11.29 -10.19
N ALA A 97 7.05 10.04 -10.67
CA ALA A 97 7.69 8.89 -10.00
C ALA A 97 7.21 8.62 -8.55
N GLY A 98 5.94 8.90 -8.25
CA GLY A 98 5.35 8.69 -6.92
C GLY A 98 5.46 9.88 -5.97
N THR A 99 5.98 11.02 -6.43
CA THR A 99 6.16 12.23 -5.60
C THR A 99 4.83 12.73 -5.05
N SER A 100 3.77 12.66 -5.85
CA SER A 100 2.45 13.13 -5.41
C SER A 100 1.87 12.25 -4.31
N THR A 101 1.99 10.92 -4.39
CA THR A 101 1.60 10.02 -3.29
C THR A 101 2.44 10.27 -2.04
N ASN A 102 3.76 10.39 -2.18
CA ASN A 102 4.65 10.64 -1.04
C ASN A 102 4.26 11.94 -0.33
N MET A 103 4.01 13.01 -1.09
CA MET A 103 3.51 14.27 -0.53
C MET A 103 2.12 14.16 0.08
N ASN A 104 1.21 13.38 -0.51
CA ASN A 104 -0.10 13.14 0.07
C ASN A 104 0.00 12.47 1.44
N VAL A 105 0.86 11.47 1.57
CA VAL A 105 1.12 10.82 2.87
C VAL A 105 1.78 11.80 3.84
N ASN A 106 2.77 12.59 3.39
CA ASN A 106 3.42 13.60 4.23
C ASN A 106 2.43 14.63 4.80
N GLU A 107 1.56 15.19 3.95
CA GLU A 107 0.59 16.21 4.35
C GLU A 107 -0.47 15.64 5.30
N VAL A 108 -0.99 14.44 5.03
CA VAL A 108 -1.96 13.77 5.93
C VAL A 108 -1.35 13.51 7.30
N ILE A 109 -0.13 12.96 7.36
CA ILE A 109 0.58 12.70 8.61
C ILE A 109 0.89 14.01 9.34
N ALA A 110 1.36 15.04 8.63
CA ALA A 110 1.65 16.34 9.24
C ALA A 110 0.41 16.96 9.88
N ASN A 111 -0.70 17.02 9.14
CA ASN A 111 -1.96 17.58 9.64
C ASN A 111 -2.54 16.76 10.80
N ARG A 112 -2.39 15.43 10.77
CA ARG A 112 -2.80 14.58 11.88
C ARG A 112 -1.91 14.79 13.12
N ALA A 113 -0.59 14.90 12.94
CA ALA A 113 0.33 15.22 14.03
C ALA A 113 0.05 16.61 14.63
N ILE A 114 -0.27 17.62 13.80
CA ILE A 114 -0.67 18.95 14.28
C ILE A 114 -1.92 18.86 15.17
N GLU A 115 -2.91 18.08 14.75
CA GLU A 115 -4.14 17.87 15.53
C GLU A 115 -3.87 17.16 16.86
N LEU A 116 -3.01 16.14 16.88
CA LEU A 116 -2.55 15.46 18.11
C LEU A 116 -1.85 16.42 19.08
N LEU A 117 -1.19 17.46 18.56
CA LEU A 117 -0.54 18.51 19.34
C LEU A 117 -1.49 19.64 19.78
N GLY A 118 -2.79 19.55 19.46
CA GLY A 118 -3.80 20.56 19.78
C GLY A 118 -3.79 21.77 18.83
N GLY A 119 -3.08 21.68 17.70
CA GLY A 119 -3.04 22.71 16.68
C GLY A 119 -4.20 22.63 15.69
N LYS A 120 -4.14 23.45 14.65
CA LYS A 120 -5.12 23.46 13.55
C LYS A 120 -4.48 22.99 12.25
N LYS A 121 -5.18 22.14 11.49
CA LYS A 121 -4.74 21.65 10.16
C LYS A 121 -4.28 22.83 9.29
N GLY A 122 -3.13 22.69 8.64
CA GLY A 122 -2.44 23.71 7.85
C GLY A 122 -1.46 24.57 8.65
N ASP A 123 -1.38 24.46 9.98
CA ASP A 123 -0.37 25.16 10.77
C ASP A 123 0.98 24.44 10.73
N TYR A 124 1.65 24.53 9.57
CA TYR A 124 2.91 23.81 9.31
C TYR A 124 4.12 24.35 10.09
N ARG A 125 3.94 25.38 10.93
CA ARG A 125 4.95 25.81 11.91
C ARG A 125 5.11 24.80 13.04
N LEU A 126 4.07 24.00 13.32
CA LEU A 126 4.11 22.94 14.34
C LEU A 126 4.70 21.64 13.77
N VAL A 127 4.19 21.18 12.64
CA VAL A 127 4.71 19.99 11.93
C VAL A 127 4.67 20.28 10.43
N HIS A 128 5.82 20.15 9.77
CA HIS A 128 5.97 20.51 8.36
C HIS A 128 6.05 19.21 7.54
N PRO A 129 5.28 19.07 6.45
CA PRO A 129 5.27 17.84 5.67
C PRO A 129 6.65 17.51 5.08
N LEU A 130 7.47 18.53 4.75
CA LEU A 130 8.82 18.32 4.22
C LEU A 130 9.88 18.25 5.32
N ASP A 131 9.87 19.21 6.25
CA ASP A 131 11.01 19.44 7.15
C ASP A 131 10.97 18.49 8.35
N HIS A 132 9.79 17.96 8.67
CA HIS A 132 9.59 17.05 9.78
C HIS A 132 9.20 15.64 9.29
N VAL A 133 8.11 15.51 8.52
CA VAL A 133 7.60 14.18 8.11
C VAL A 133 8.48 13.53 7.04
N ASN A 134 8.98 14.32 6.09
CA ASN A 134 9.90 13.86 5.04
C ASN A 134 11.38 14.08 5.38
N LEU A 135 11.71 14.32 6.65
CA LEU A 135 13.08 14.51 7.10
C LEU A 135 13.92 13.26 6.79
N SER A 136 15.13 13.48 6.24
CA SER A 136 16.09 12.43 5.86
C SER A 136 15.62 11.51 4.73
N GLN A 137 14.63 11.92 3.93
CA GLN A 137 14.00 11.08 2.91
C GLN A 137 13.89 11.81 1.56
N SER A 138 13.83 11.03 0.47
CA SER A 138 13.38 11.45 -0.84
C SER A 138 12.21 10.57 -1.31
N THR A 139 11.49 11.00 -2.33
CA THR A 139 10.54 10.08 -3.00
C THR A 139 11.28 8.89 -3.61
N ASN A 140 12.50 9.13 -4.09
CA ASN A 140 13.26 8.16 -4.88
C ASN A 140 13.73 6.94 -4.09
N ASP A 141 13.78 7.02 -2.76
CA ASP A 141 14.03 5.91 -1.84
C ASP A 141 12.75 5.47 -1.13
N VAL A 142 11.90 6.40 -0.67
CA VAL A 142 10.66 6.06 0.06
C VAL A 142 9.68 5.28 -0.80
N TYR A 143 9.38 5.75 -2.00
CA TYR A 143 8.37 5.13 -2.86
C TYR A 143 8.71 3.70 -3.29
N PRO A 144 9.92 3.40 -3.80
CA PRO A 144 10.29 2.01 -4.12
C PRO A 144 10.43 1.14 -2.88
N THR A 145 10.81 1.69 -1.72
CA THR A 145 10.82 0.94 -0.45
C THR A 145 9.41 0.52 -0.06
N ALA A 146 8.46 1.46 -0.05
CA ALA A 146 7.07 1.17 0.25
C ALA A 146 6.44 0.22 -0.78
N LEU A 147 6.80 0.33 -2.06
CA LEU A 147 6.34 -0.58 -3.11
C LEU A 147 6.76 -2.03 -2.81
N ARG A 148 8.01 -2.26 -2.41
CA ARG A 148 8.48 -3.60 -2.03
C ARG A 148 7.74 -4.14 -0.82
N ILE A 149 7.54 -3.33 0.22
CA ILE A 149 6.78 -3.71 1.42
C ILE A 149 5.33 -4.10 1.04
N ALA A 150 4.66 -3.29 0.23
CA ALA A 150 3.31 -3.56 -0.23
C ALA A 150 3.22 -4.83 -1.09
N ALA A 151 4.19 -5.02 -1.99
CA ALA A 151 4.27 -6.22 -2.83
C ALA A 151 4.44 -7.49 -1.99
N ILE A 152 5.37 -7.48 -1.01
CA ILE A 152 5.58 -8.61 -0.09
C ILE A 152 4.27 -8.97 0.64
N LYS A 153 3.59 -7.98 1.24
CA LYS A 153 2.32 -8.23 1.94
C LYS A 153 1.24 -8.84 1.03
N LEU A 154 1.12 -8.35 -0.20
CA LEU A 154 0.14 -8.87 -1.17
C LEU A 154 0.51 -10.28 -1.65
N LEU A 155 1.81 -10.58 -1.81
CA LEU A 155 2.31 -11.90 -2.17
C LEU A 155 2.02 -12.93 -1.08
N THR A 156 2.14 -12.58 0.20
CA THR A 156 1.79 -13.47 1.31
C THR A 156 0.32 -13.91 1.21
N GLY A 157 -0.62 -12.97 1.00
CA GLY A 157 -2.04 -13.28 0.84
C GLY A 157 -2.35 -14.13 -0.40
N LEU A 158 -1.66 -13.89 -1.52
CA LEU A 158 -1.78 -14.73 -2.72
C LEU A 158 -1.24 -16.15 -2.48
N SER A 159 -0.12 -16.29 -1.78
CA SER A 159 0.48 -17.58 -1.43
C SER A 159 -0.45 -18.42 -0.56
N GLU A 160 -1.13 -17.79 0.42
CA GLU A 160 -2.16 -18.44 1.24
C GLU A 160 -3.37 -18.89 0.41
N ALA A 161 -3.86 -18.03 -0.50
CA ALA A 161 -4.95 -18.40 -1.40
C ALA A 161 -4.58 -19.60 -2.31
N CYS A 162 -3.35 -19.63 -2.83
CA CYS A 162 -2.82 -20.78 -3.56
C CYS A 162 -2.75 -22.03 -2.68
N ALA A 163 -2.36 -21.91 -1.41
CA ALA A 163 -2.35 -23.03 -0.46
C ALA A 163 -3.75 -23.61 -0.23
N HIS A 164 -4.76 -22.75 -0.06
CA HIS A 164 -6.15 -23.18 0.08
C HIS A 164 -6.67 -23.89 -1.18
N LEU A 165 -6.40 -23.34 -2.36
CA LEU A 165 -6.78 -23.96 -3.63
C LEU A 165 -6.09 -25.31 -3.82
N GLN A 166 -4.79 -25.38 -3.56
CA GLN A 166 -4.02 -26.63 -3.60
C GLN A 166 -4.67 -27.69 -2.69
N GLY A 167 -4.98 -27.34 -1.44
CA GLY A 167 -5.61 -28.27 -0.49
C GLY A 167 -6.99 -28.75 -0.94
N ALA A 168 -7.81 -27.86 -1.52
CA ALA A 168 -9.12 -28.24 -2.07
C ALA A 168 -9.00 -29.21 -3.26
N LEU A 169 -8.01 -29.00 -4.13
CA LEU A 169 -7.73 -29.90 -5.26
C LEU A 169 -7.24 -31.27 -4.78
N GLN A 170 -6.37 -31.31 -3.76
CA GLN A 170 -5.88 -32.56 -3.16
C GLN A 170 -6.99 -33.34 -2.44
N ALA A 171 -7.95 -32.65 -1.81
CA ALA A 171 -9.12 -33.31 -1.23
C ALA A 171 -9.96 -34.00 -2.32
N LYS A 172 -10.13 -33.35 -3.48
CA LYS A 172 -10.84 -33.93 -4.63
C LYS A 172 -10.06 -35.02 -5.35
N GLU A 173 -8.75 -34.91 -5.43
CA GLU A 173 -7.87 -35.99 -5.87
C GLU A 173 -8.14 -37.28 -5.08
N ALA A 174 -8.19 -37.20 -3.74
CA ALA A 174 -8.47 -38.34 -2.87
C ALA A 174 -9.90 -38.89 -3.05
N GLU A 175 -10.90 -37.99 -3.11
CA GLU A 175 -12.30 -38.36 -3.35
C GLU A 175 -12.49 -39.11 -4.68
N PHE A 176 -11.73 -38.72 -5.71
CA PHE A 176 -11.87 -39.23 -7.08
C PHE A 176 -10.84 -40.30 -7.47
N ALA A 177 -10.02 -40.76 -6.51
CA ALA A 177 -8.94 -41.72 -6.76
C ALA A 177 -9.42 -43.01 -7.45
N GLY A 178 -10.63 -43.47 -7.14
CA GLY A 178 -11.22 -44.69 -7.70
C GLY A 178 -12.07 -44.50 -8.96
N ILE A 179 -12.28 -43.27 -9.43
CA ILE A 179 -13.17 -43.00 -10.57
C ILE A 179 -12.38 -43.11 -11.87
N LEU A 180 -12.54 -44.21 -12.60
CA LEU A 180 -11.95 -44.39 -13.93
C LEU A 180 -12.67 -43.49 -14.95
N LYS A 181 -11.90 -42.79 -15.80
CA LYS A 181 -12.40 -42.01 -16.92
C LYS A 181 -11.51 -42.19 -18.15
N LEU A 182 -12.03 -41.79 -19.30
CA LEU A 182 -11.27 -41.73 -20.54
C LEU A 182 -10.37 -40.48 -20.54
N GLY A 183 -9.07 -40.66 -20.74
CA GLY A 183 -8.15 -39.55 -21.01
C GLY A 183 -8.43 -38.93 -22.38
N ARG A 184 -8.07 -37.67 -22.56
CA ARG A 184 -8.14 -37.00 -23.87
C ARG A 184 -6.86 -36.26 -24.21
N THR A 185 -6.36 -36.49 -25.42
CA THR A 185 -5.23 -35.77 -26.01
C THR A 185 -5.69 -35.22 -27.35
N GLU A 186 -5.48 -33.93 -27.62
CA GLU A 186 -6.04 -33.26 -28.81
C GLU A 186 -7.56 -33.39 -28.92
N MET A 187 -8.25 -33.44 -27.77
CA MET A 187 -9.70 -33.72 -27.66
C MET A 187 -10.14 -35.08 -28.21
N GLN A 188 -9.21 -35.96 -28.57
CA GLN A 188 -9.47 -37.35 -28.98
C GLN A 188 -9.35 -38.29 -27.79
N ASP A 189 -10.12 -39.37 -27.83
CA ASP A 189 -10.12 -40.42 -26.82
C ASP A 189 -8.76 -41.12 -26.75
N ALA A 190 -8.23 -41.26 -25.54
CA ALA A 190 -6.91 -41.85 -25.27
C ALA A 190 -7.02 -43.03 -24.28
N VAL A 191 -5.92 -43.37 -23.62
CA VAL A 191 -5.91 -44.43 -22.60
C VAL A 191 -6.67 -44.00 -21.33
N PRO A 192 -7.28 -44.93 -20.58
CA PRO A 192 -7.94 -44.63 -19.31
C PRO A 192 -6.98 -44.04 -18.26
N ILE A 193 -7.50 -43.09 -17.48
CA ILE A 193 -6.88 -42.52 -16.28
C ILE A 193 -7.92 -42.50 -15.16
N THR A 194 -7.54 -42.12 -13.94
CA THR A 194 -8.52 -41.78 -12.91
C THR A 194 -8.82 -40.28 -12.89
N LEU A 195 -10.03 -39.89 -12.49
CA LEU A 195 -10.36 -38.49 -12.26
C LEU A 195 -9.50 -37.91 -11.12
N GLY A 196 -9.11 -38.74 -10.15
CA GLY A 196 -8.12 -38.38 -9.14
C GLY A 196 -6.77 -37.96 -9.73
N GLN A 197 -6.23 -38.72 -10.70
CA GLN A 197 -4.98 -38.35 -11.40
C GLN A 197 -5.07 -37.00 -12.11
N GLU A 198 -6.24 -36.66 -12.68
CA GLU A 198 -6.46 -35.36 -13.33
C GLU A 198 -6.45 -34.20 -12.31
N PHE A 199 -7.10 -34.38 -11.15
CA PHE A 199 -7.07 -33.39 -10.06
C PHE A 199 -5.69 -33.26 -9.42
N SER A 200 -4.95 -34.36 -9.30
CA SER A 200 -3.55 -34.38 -8.84
C SER A 200 -2.68 -33.46 -9.72
N ALA A 201 -2.83 -33.56 -11.04
CA ALA A 201 -2.10 -32.71 -11.98
C ALA A 201 -2.43 -31.21 -11.80
N TRP A 202 -3.68 -30.87 -11.48
CA TRP A 202 -4.08 -29.49 -11.17
C TRP A 202 -3.48 -29.01 -9.84
N ALA A 203 -3.54 -29.85 -8.80
CA ALA A 203 -2.95 -29.54 -7.49
C ALA A 203 -1.43 -29.27 -7.62
N ASP A 204 -0.72 -30.10 -8.37
CA ASP A 204 0.71 -29.96 -8.64
C ASP A 204 1.04 -28.66 -9.40
N ALA A 205 0.18 -28.23 -10.33
CA ALA A 205 0.35 -26.96 -11.03
C ALA A 205 0.31 -25.78 -10.04
N VAL A 206 -0.70 -25.76 -9.16
CA VAL A 206 -0.85 -24.71 -8.13
C VAL A 206 0.30 -24.79 -7.12
N ALA A 207 0.76 -25.98 -6.74
CA ALA A 207 1.87 -26.16 -5.81
C ALA A 207 3.18 -25.56 -6.35
N ARG A 208 3.46 -25.71 -7.65
CA ARG A 208 4.63 -25.09 -8.29
C ARG A 208 4.57 -23.56 -8.24
N ASP A 209 3.40 -22.99 -8.50
CA ASP A 209 3.23 -21.53 -8.47
C ASP A 209 3.30 -20.98 -7.05
N ARG A 210 2.72 -21.68 -6.06
CA ARG A 210 2.88 -21.35 -4.64
C ARG A 210 4.35 -21.32 -4.22
N TRP A 211 5.15 -22.29 -4.65
CA TRP A 211 6.59 -22.31 -4.36
C TRP A 211 7.33 -21.12 -4.98
N ARG A 212 6.98 -20.75 -6.22
CA ARG A 212 7.55 -19.56 -6.88
C ARG A 212 7.20 -18.28 -6.13
N LEU A 213 5.95 -18.13 -5.68
CA LEU A 213 5.51 -16.97 -4.91
C LEU A 213 6.29 -16.83 -3.60
N TYR A 214 6.45 -17.93 -2.87
CA TYR A 214 7.29 -17.97 -1.67
C TYR A 214 8.74 -17.53 -1.95
N LYS A 215 9.30 -17.94 -3.10
CA LYS A 215 10.67 -17.55 -3.50
C LYS A 215 10.84 -16.10 -3.92
N VAL A 216 9.76 -15.39 -4.27
CA VAL A 216 9.82 -13.95 -4.60
C VAL A 216 9.78 -13.09 -3.33
N GLU A 217 9.32 -13.64 -2.21
CA GLU A 217 9.30 -12.97 -0.91
C GLU A 217 10.67 -12.94 -0.21
N GLU A 218 11.51 -13.97 -0.43
CA GLU A 218 12.92 -14.05 0.02
C GLU A 218 13.86 -13.09 -0.74
#